data_AF-A0A819KPI0-F1
#
_entry.id   AF-A0A819KPI0-F1
#
_cell.length_a   1.000
_cell.length_b   1.000
_cell.length_c   1.000
_cell.angle_alpha   90.00
_cell.angle_beta   90.00
_cell.angle_gamma   90.00
#
_symmetry.space_group_name_H-M   'P 1'
#
loop_
_entity.id
_entity.type
_entity.pdbx_description
1 polymer ?
#
loop_
_entity_poly.entity_id
_entity_poly.type
_entity_poly.pdbx_seq_one_letter_code
_entity_poly.pdbx_strand_id
1 'polypeptide(L)'
;MAAHREPKLKNNKTLANKFAVTTQKIENIFAIAYHHKHDCLILSAFGCGAFKNPSDHIASIFKSAIYQYAEFFNTIYFAIVDDHNTGNKINPQGNLLPFQEILDGLIVPSPINLCIDAAIGSNRIIDKSNDEQLILSDVCIFGLPPCHHGAKCRDLRNSKHKSQFSHPPICPLSKATSSCEQLNDETHTFTFIHNTKCKFAGECNDTDPIHFLEFDHPEFCEYGGDCTNMSKKHLIAYRHVSNCPKGLKCLNYRKRDHDHIKSFRHCRPVCPYDNSCINFHDKEHFTNTIHSFQPPCPLTPYNCSKYIEFI
;
A
#
# COMPACT_ATOMS: atom_id res chain seq x y z
N MET A 1 -15.99 -5.24 -25.79
CA MET A 1 -14.82 -6.15 -25.65
C MET A 1 -15.31 -7.59 -25.54
N ALA A 2 -14.56 -8.56 -26.07
CA ALA A 2 -14.94 -9.98 -26.03
C ALA A 2 -14.14 -10.77 -24.99
N ALA A 3 -14.82 -11.64 -24.23
CA ALA A 3 -14.18 -12.59 -23.32
C ALA A 3 -13.37 -13.65 -24.09
N HIS A 4 -12.51 -14.40 -23.39
CA HIS A 4 -11.81 -15.53 -23.99
C HIS A 4 -12.75 -16.72 -24.13
N ARG A 5 -12.80 -17.34 -25.32
CA ARG A 5 -13.57 -18.56 -25.55
C ARG A 5 -12.78 -19.76 -25.03
N GLU A 6 -13.41 -20.55 -24.17
CA GLU A 6 -12.90 -21.81 -23.60
C GLU A 6 -11.45 -21.72 -23.10
N PRO A 7 -11.15 -20.78 -22.18
CA PRO A 7 -9.79 -20.58 -21.69
C PRO A 7 -9.29 -21.81 -20.93
N LYS A 8 -7.98 -22.07 -21.01
CA LYS A 8 -7.34 -23.09 -20.17
C LYS A 8 -7.48 -22.71 -18.70
N LEU A 9 -7.90 -23.66 -17.89
CA LEU A 9 -8.08 -23.50 -16.45
C LEU A 9 -7.00 -24.25 -15.66
N LYS A 10 -6.69 -23.76 -14.46
CA LYS A 10 -5.90 -24.49 -13.47
C LYS A 10 -6.78 -25.54 -12.76
N ASN A 11 -6.16 -26.37 -11.93
CA ASN A 11 -6.86 -27.40 -11.15
C ASN A 11 -7.97 -26.84 -10.25
N ASN A 12 -7.78 -25.64 -9.70
CA ASN A 12 -8.79 -24.92 -8.91
C ASN A 12 -9.82 -24.15 -9.76
N LYS A 13 -9.95 -24.48 -11.06
CA LYS A 13 -10.86 -23.85 -12.03
C LYS A 13 -10.65 -22.35 -12.24
N THR A 14 -9.52 -21.77 -11.81
CA THR A 14 -9.16 -20.38 -12.16
C THR A 14 -8.55 -20.30 -13.55
N LEU A 15 -8.57 -19.10 -14.16
CA LEU A 15 -7.93 -18.86 -15.46
C LEU A 15 -6.41 -19.10 -15.34
N ALA A 16 -5.85 -19.89 -16.25
CA ALA A 16 -4.41 -20.15 -16.28
C ALA A 16 -3.67 -18.97 -16.95
N ASN A 17 -3.32 -19.11 -18.23
CA ASN A 17 -2.54 -18.12 -18.98
C ASN A 17 -3.34 -16.89 -19.44
N LYS A 18 -4.66 -16.90 -19.24
CA LYS A 18 -5.57 -15.80 -19.63
C LYS A 18 -5.99 -14.91 -18.47
N PHE A 19 -5.50 -15.15 -17.25
CA PHE A 19 -5.84 -14.31 -16.10
C PHE A 19 -5.49 -12.85 -16.36
N ALA A 20 -4.21 -12.52 -16.55
CA ALA A 20 -3.76 -11.13 -16.77
C ALA A 20 -4.50 -10.39 -17.91
N VAL A 21 -4.73 -11.07 -19.04
CA VAL A 21 -5.46 -10.47 -20.18
C VAL A 21 -6.95 -10.30 -19.88
N THR A 22 -7.57 -11.21 -19.13
CA THR A 22 -8.98 -11.08 -18.73
C THR A 22 -9.16 -9.96 -17.72
N THR A 23 -8.24 -9.84 -16.75
CA THR A 23 -8.15 -8.70 -15.83
C THR A 23 -8.06 -7.38 -16.60
N GLN A 24 -7.11 -7.25 -17.53
CA GLN A 24 -6.99 -6.04 -18.36
C GLN A 24 -8.28 -5.73 -19.15
N LYS A 25 -8.96 -6.74 -19.70
CA LYS A 25 -10.24 -6.54 -20.41
C LYS A 25 -11.35 -6.03 -19.49
N ILE A 26 -11.44 -6.54 -18.27
CA ILE A 26 -12.41 -6.08 -17.27
C ILE A 26 -12.06 -4.66 -16.82
N GLU A 27 -10.79 -4.39 -16.50
CA GLU A 27 -10.32 -3.03 -16.15
C GLU A 27 -10.64 -2.01 -17.25
N ASN A 28 -10.45 -2.38 -18.52
CA ASN A 28 -10.78 -1.51 -19.64
C ASN A 28 -12.27 -1.16 -19.71
N ILE A 29 -13.18 -2.01 -19.19
CA ILE A 29 -14.62 -1.68 -19.14
C ILE A 29 -14.82 -0.48 -18.20
N PHE A 30 -14.20 -0.53 -17.03
CA PHE A 30 -14.27 0.52 -16.02
C PHE A 30 -13.58 1.79 -16.52
N ALA A 31 -12.37 1.68 -17.08
CA ALA A 31 -11.63 2.81 -17.64
C ALA A 31 -12.43 3.57 -18.70
N ILE A 32 -13.00 2.85 -19.67
CA ILE A 32 -13.79 3.44 -20.75
C ILE A 32 -15.07 4.08 -20.20
N ALA A 33 -15.80 3.38 -19.32
CA ALA A 33 -17.05 3.91 -18.80
C ALA A 33 -16.83 5.20 -18.00
N TYR A 34 -15.79 5.20 -17.17
CA TYR A 34 -15.41 6.38 -16.41
C TYR A 34 -14.94 7.53 -17.31
N HIS A 35 -14.13 7.24 -18.35
CA HIS A 35 -13.74 8.23 -19.37
C HIS A 35 -14.97 8.89 -20.04
N HIS A 36 -16.04 8.13 -20.25
CA HIS A 36 -17.30 8.64 -20.78
C HIS A 36 -18.23 9.26 -19.72
N LYS A 37 -17.72 9.50 -18.51
CA LYS A 37 -18.43 10.14 -17.39
C LYS A 37 -19.67 9.36 -16.94
N HIS A 38 -19.66 8.04 -17.08
CA HIS A 38 -20.66 7.20 -16.44
C HIS A 38 -20.31 7.04 -14.96
N ASP A 39 -21.30 7.26 -14.11
CA ASP A 39 -21.25 7.04 -12.67
C ASP A 39 -21.87 5.70 -12.27
N CYS A 40 -22.59 5.04 -13.18
CA CYS A 40 -23.23 3.75 -12.94
C CYS A 40 -22.87 2.74 -14.04
N LEU A 41 -22.71 1.47 -13.65
CA LEU A 41 -22.45 0.36 -14.57
C LEU A 41 -23.54 -0.71 -14.46
N ILE A 42 -23.98 -1.24 -15.60
CA ILE A 42 -24.78 -2.46 -15.67
C ILE A 42 -23.97 -3.49 -16.45
N LEU A 43 -23.50 -4.51 -15.76
CA LEU A 43 -22.59 -5.53 -16.24
C LEU A 43 -23.28 -6.91 -16.23
N SER A 44 -22.59 -7.92 -16.74
CA SER A 44 -23.06 -9.31 -16.79
C SER A 44 -21.95 -10.27 -16.38
N ALA A 45 -22.26 -11.58 -16.33
CA ALA A 45 -21.29 -12.63 -16.07
C ALA A 45 -20.32 -12.82 -17.28
N PHE A 46 -19.34 -11.92 -17.39
CA PHE A 46 -18.49 -11.74 -18.57
C PHE A 46 -17.81 -13.04 -19.04
N GLY A 47 -18.36 -13.62 -20.11
CA GLY A 47 -17.84 -14.85 -20.73
C GLY A 47 -18.16 -16.15 -20.00
N CYS A 48 -19.01 -16.13 -18.96
CA CYS A 48 -19.27 -17.31 -18.12
C CYS A 48 -20.28 -18.32 -18.73
N GLY A 49 -21.07 -17.90 -19.72
CA GLY A 49 -21.97 -18.78 -20.48
C GLY A 49 -21.25 -19.52 -21.62
N ALA A 50 -21.62 -19.23 -22.87
CA ALA A 50 -21.10 -19.91 -24.07
C ALA A 50 -19.56 -19.93 -24.20
N PHE A 51 -18.86 -18.97 -23.58
CA PHE A 51 -17.40 -18.86 -23.63
C PHE A 51 -16.71 -19.62 -22.49
N LYS A 52 -17.46 -20.23 -21.58
CA LYS A 52 -16.98 -21.16 -20.55
C LYS A 52 -15.88 -20.58 -19.63
N ASN A 53 -15.99 -19.31 -19.27
CA ASN A 53 -15.14 -18.72 -18.23
C ASN A 53 -15.69 -19.11 -16.84
N PRO A 54 -14.82 -19.38 -15.85
CA PRO A 54 -15.23 -19.74 -14.50
C PRO A 54 -15.93 -18.58 -13.78
N SER A 55 -17.20 -18.72 -13.41
CA SER A 55 -18.02 -17.63 -12.84
C SER A 55 -17.44 -17.08 -11.54
N ASP A 56 -17.03 -17.93 -10.60
CA ASP A 56 -16.40 -17.52 -9.33
C ASP A 56 -15.16 -16.64 -9.54
N HIS A 57 -14.30 -17.05 -10.46
CA HIS A 57 -13.05 -16.34 -10.71
C HIS A 57 -13.28 -15.04 -11.49
N ILE A 58 -14.23 -15.00 -12.43
CA ILE A 58 -14.60 -13.75 -13.11
C ILE A 58 -15.21 -12.76 -12.12
N ALA A 59 -16.10 -13.19 -11.22
CA ALA A 59 -16.64 -12.35 -10.16
C ALA A 59 -15.54 -11.81 -9.24
N SER A 60 -14.56 -12.63 -8.88
CA SER A 60 -13.38 -12.20 -8.10
C SER A 60 -12.53 -11.17 -8.85
N ILE A 61 -12.38 -11.29 -10.18
CA ILE A 61 -11.67 -10.28 -10.99
C ILE A 61 -12.45 -8.96 -11.02
N PHE A 62 -13.78 -9.01 -11.15
CA PHE A 62 -14.61 -7.82 -11.01
C PHE A 62 -14.47 -7.19 -9.64
N LYS A 63 -14.44 -7.97 -8.55
CA LYS A 63 -14.19 -7.47 -7.20
C LYS A 63 -12.88 -6.67 -7.12
N SER A 64 -11.78 -7.18 -7.68
CA SER A 64 -10.52 -6.45 -7.77
C SER A 64 -10.65 -5.14 -8.55
N ALA A 65 -11.33 -5.15 -9.70
CA ALA A 65 -11.56 -3.92 -10.48
C ALA A 65 -12.42 -2.90 -9.71
N ILE A 66 -13.45 -3.35 -8.96
CA ILE A 66 -14.29 -2.47 -8.13
C ILE A 66 -13.45 -1.81 -7.04
N TYR A 67 -12.54 -2.55 -6.38
CA TYR A 67 -11.60 -1.96 -5.42
C TYR A 67 -10.63 -0.96 -6.06
N GLN A 68 -10.16 -1.23 -7.28
CA GLN A 68 -9.27 -0.32 -8.00
C GLN A 68 -9.97 0.99 -8.38
N TYR A 69 -11.26 0.92 -8.73
CA TYR A 69 -12.10 2.06 -9.13
C TYR A 69 -13.02 2.50 -7.98
N ALA A 70 -12.64 2.27 -6.73
CA ALA A 70 -13.41 2.70 -5.58
C ALA A 70 -13.63 4.23 -5.62
N GLU A 71 -14.88 4.66 -5.43
CA GLU A 71 -15.35 6.05 -5.52
C GLU A 71 -15.51 6.63 -6.94
N PHE A 72 -15.29 5.85 -8.00
CA PHE A 72 -15.46 6.31 -9.39
C PHE A 72 -16.89 6.10 -9.90
N PHE A 73 -17.57 5.11 -9.33
CA PHE A 73 -18.93 4.75 -9.69
C PHE A 73 -19.80 4.78 -8.43
N ASN A 74 -20.95 5.44 -8.53
CA ASN A 74 -21.95 5.46 -7.49
C ASN A 74 -22.58 4.08 -7.29
N THR A 75 -22.85 3.33 -8.38
CA THR A 75 -23.47 2.00 -8.28
C THR A 75 -23.10 1.09 -9.45
N ILE A 76 -22.86 -0.18 -9.16
CA ILE A 76 -22.55 -1.22 -10.16
C ILE A 76 -23.56 -2.35 -9.99
N TYR A 77 -24.33 -2.63 -11.04
CA TYR A 77 -25.27 -3.73 -11.09
C TYR A 77 -24.73 -4.86 -11.96
N PHE A 78 -24.89 -6.11 -11.50
CA PHE A 78 -24.65 -7.30 -12.32
C PHE A 78 -25.99 -7.93 -12.70
N ALA A 79 -26.45 -7.66 -13.92
CA ALA A 79 -27.66 -8.24 -14.50
C ALA A 79 -27.36 -9.63 -15.06
N ILE A 80 -27.56 -10.66 -14.24
CA ILE A 80 -27.22 -12.06 -14.57
C ILE A 80 -28.49 -12.89 -14.66
N VAL A 81 -28.65 -13.57 -15.80
CA VAL A 81 -29.72 -14.55 -16.03
C VAL A 81 -29.05 -15.90 -16.25
N ASP A 82 -29.45 -16.87 -15.42
CA ASP A 82 -29.04 -18.26 -15.62
C ASP A 82 -29.96 -18.91 -16.65
N ASP A 83 -29.41 -19.13 -17.85
CA ASP A 83 -30.07 -19.74 -19.00
C ASP A 83 -29.58 -21.18 -19.24
N HIS A 84 -29.92 -21.74 -20.41
CA HIS A 84 -29.51 -23.08 -20.82
C HIS A 84 -27.98 -23.27 -20.97
N ASN A 85 -27.16 -22.20 -20.94
CA ASN A 85 -25.69 -22.29 -20.97
C ASN A 85 -25.06 -22.38 -19.58
N THR A 86 -25.87 -22.31 -18.52
CA THR A 86 -25.43 -22.33 -17.12
C THR A 86 -25.50 -23.73 -16.49
N GLY A 87 -24.95 -23.91 -15.29
CA GLY A 87 -24.93 -25.21 -14.62
C GLY A 87 -24.02 -26.26 -15.26
N ASN A 88 -23.03 -25.83 -16.06
CA ASN A 88 -22.11 -26.73 -16.76
C ASN A 88 -20.97 -27.22 -15.84
N LYS A 89 -20.13 -28.16 -16.32
CA LYS A 89 -19.02 -28.73 -15.53
C LYS A 89 -18.07 -27.68 -14.93
N ILE A 90 -17.88 -26.56 -15.62
CA ILE A 90 -17.03 -25.46 -15.17
C ILE A 90 -17.77 -24.63 -14.12
N ASN A 91 -19.04 -24.26 -14.39
CA ASN A 91 -19.90 -23.43 -13.54
C ASN A 91 -21.12 -24.23 -13.02
N PRO A 92 -20.94 -25.19 -12.10
CA PRO A 92 -22.01 -26.10 -11.68
C PRO A 92 -23.13 -25.39 -10.91
N GLN A 93 -22.83 -24.26 -10.28
CA GLN A 93 -23.78 -23.45 -9.51
C GLN A 93 -24.46 -22.35 -10.35
N GLY A 94 -24.32 -22.40 -11.67
CA GLY A 94 -24.73 -21.30 -12.53
C GLY A 94 -23.76 -20.13 -12.50
N ASN A 95 -24.21 -18.99 -13.03
CA ASN A 95 -23.45 -17.75 -13.01
C ASN A 95 -23.94 -16.80 -11.91
N LEU A 96 -25.23 -16.84 -11.57
CA LEU A 96 -25.81 -15.90 -10.60
C LEU A 96 -25.23 -16.09 -9.20
N LEU A 97 -25.26 -17.32 -8.67
CA LEU A 97 -24.87 -17.59 -7.28
C LEU A 97 -23.41 -17.14 -6.98
N PRO A 98 -22.38 -17.49 -7.78
CA PRO A 98 -21.02 -16.99 -7.57
C PRO A 98 -20.88 -15.47 -7.52
N PHE A 99 -21.58 -14.76 -8.40
CA PHE A 99 -21.55 -13.30 -8.43
C PHE A 99 -22.26 -12.73 -7.21
N GLN A 100 -23.38 -13.32 -6.80
CA GLN A 100 -24.11 -12.92 -5.61
C GLN A 100 -23.24 -13.08 -4.36
N GLU A 101 -22.62 -14.24 -4.17
CA GLU A 101 -21.77 -14.52 -2.99
C GLU A 101 -20.56 -13.57 -2.88
N ILE A 102 -19.99 -13.15 -4.02
CA ILE A 102 -18.75 -12.36 -4.05
C ILE A 102 -19.02 -10.84 -4.06
N LEU A 103 -20.10 -10.40 -4.70
CA LEU A 103 -20.31 -8.99 -5.06
C LEU A 103 -21.60 -8.38 -4.52
N ASP A 104 -22.61 -9.19 -4.13
CA ASP A 104 -23.86 -8.63 -3.63
C ASP A 104 -23.65 -7.89 -2.31
N GLY A 105 -24.18 -6.67 -2.21
CA GLY A 105 -23.96 -5.79 -1.07
C GLY A 105 -22.51 -5.35 -0.85
N LEU A 106 -21.59 -5.57 -1.79
CA LEU A 106 -20.20 -5.15 -1.66
C LEU A 106 -20.11 -3.61 -1.63
N ILE A 107 -19.71 -3.07 -0.48
CA ILE A 107 -19.36 -1.66 -0.30
C ILE A 107 -17.85 -1.56 -0.17
N VAL A 108 -17.21 -0.82 -1.06
CA VAL A 108 -15.75 -0.63 -1.05
C VAL A 108 -15.38 0.69 -0.35
N PRO A 109 -14.39 0.69 0.56
CA PRO A 109 -13.92 1.92 1.19
C PRO A 109 -13.12 2.77 0.20
N SER A 110 -12.97 4.06 0.51
CA SER A 110 -12.07 4.94 -0.21
C SER A 110 -10.64 4.35 -0.25
N PRO A 111 -9.94 4.42 -1.40
CA PRO A 111 -8.59 3.90 -1.52
C PRO A 111 -7.64 4.67 -0.60
N ILE A 112 -6.87 3.94 0.19
CA ILE A 112 -5.96 4.50 1.20
C ILE A 112 -4.64 4.95 0.54
N ASN A 113 -4.21 4.25 -0.50
CA ASN A 113 -3.03 4.55 -1.29
C ASN A 113 -3.44 4.86 -2.73
N LEU A 114 -3.58 6.14 -3.06
CA LEU A 114 -3.42 6.61 -4.44
C LEU A 114 -1.93 6.85 -4.62
N CYS A 115 -1.20 5.87 -5.15
CA CYS A 115 0.22 6.06 -5.43
C CYS A 115 0.36 6.90 -6.70
N ILE A 116 0.21 8.22 -6.52
CA ILE A 116 0.57 9.25 -7.49
C ILE A 116 2.07 9.04 -7.77
N ASP A 117 2.41 8.78 -9.03
CA ASP A 117 3.78 8.67 -9.55
C ASP A 117 4.60 7.36 -9.47
N ALA A 118 4.11 6.24 -8.92
CA ALA A 118 4.85 4.99 -9.05
C ALA A 118 4.70 4.36 -10.45
N ALA A 119 5.79 4.20 -11.18
CA ALA A 119 5.86 3.52 -12.49
C ALA A 119 5.67 1.99 -12.38
N ILE A 120 4.55 1.56 -11.79
CA ILE A 120 4.16 0.16 -11.63
C ILE A 120 2.63 0.05 -11.72
N GLY A 121 2.12 -0.46 -12.85
CA GLY A 121 0.67 -0.52 -13.13
C GLY A 121 0.33 -0.60 -14.63
N SER A 122 -0.75 -1.29 -15.01
CA SER A 122 -1.28 -1.36 -16.38
C SER A 122 -2.21 -0.20 -16.67
N ASN A 123 -2.82 0.36 -15.63
CA ASN A 123 -3.88 1.36 -15.73
C ASN A 123 -3.81 2.24 -14.48
N ARG A 124 -3.34 3.48 -14.64
CA ARG A 124 -3.26 4.46 -13.54
C ARG A 124 -4.58 5.21 -13.40
N ILE A 125 -4.94 5.51 -12.16
CA ILE A 125 -5.62 6.74 -11.75
C ILE A 125 -4.48 7.61 -11.17
N ILE A 126 -4.13 8.73 -11.82
CA ILE A 126 -2.92 9.52 -11.48
C ILE A 126 -3.21 10.58 -10.41
N ASP A 127 -4.41 11.15 -10.37
CA ASP A 127 -4.80 12.14 -9.37
C ASP A 127 -6.33 12.16 -9.26
N LYS A 128 -6.89 12.64 -8.14
CA LYS A 128 -8.25 13.19 -8.10
C LYS A 128 -8.07 14.69 -8.13
N SER A 129 -8.08 15.30 -9.32
CA SER A 129 -7.98 16.76 -9.42
C SER A 129 -9.03 17.41 -8.48
N ASN A 130 -8.66 18.54 -7.86
CA ASN A 130 -9.49 19.24 -6.86
C ASN A 130 -10.88 19.69 -7.40
N ASP A 131 -11.15 19.52 -8.70
CA ASP A 131 -12.37 19.96 -9.38
C ASP A 131 -13.31 18.80 -9.81
N GLU A 132 -13.20 17.61 -9.19
CA GLU A 132 -14.03 16.41 -9.49
C GLU A 132 -13.94 15.89 -10.94
N GLN A 133 -13.12 16.50 -11.78
CA GLN A 133 -12.99 16.14 -13.19
C GLN A 133 -11.64 15.48 -13.46
N LEU A 134 -11.69 14.18 -13.71
CA LEU A 134 -10.54 13.49 -14.29
C LEU A 134 -10.43 13.82 -15.78
N ILE A 135 -9.27 14.35 -16.15
CA ILE A 135 -8.88 14.62 -17.53
C ILE A 135 -8.05 13.45 -18.08
N LEU A 136 -7.84 13.41 -19.39
CA LEU A 136 -7.16 12.30 -20.10
C LEU A 136 -5.76 11.98 -19.57
N SER A 137 -5.10 12.91 -18.87
CA SER A 137 -3.84 12.67 -18.16
C SER A 137 -3.99 11.79 -16.92
N ASP A 138 -5.19 11.66 -16.38
CA ASP A 138 -5.44 11.03 -15.09
C ASP A 138 -5.72 9.53 -15.23
N VAL A 139 -5.98 9.06 -16.47
CA VAL A 139 -6.13 7.65 -16.81
C VAL A 139 -5.16 7.27 -17.94
N CYS A 140 -4.12 6.51 -17.61
CA CYS A 140 -3.18 6.01 -18.61
C CYS A 140 -3.49 4.53 -18.93
N ILE A 141 -4.02 4.27 -20.13
CA ILE A 141 -4.16 2.91 -20.67
C ILE A 141 -2.83 2.52 -21.31
N PHE A 142 -2.06 1.66 -20.66
CA PHE A 142 -0.79 1.21 -21.21
C PHE A 142 -1.02 0.28 -22.40
N GLY A 143 -0.45 0.60 -23.57
CA GLY A 143 -0.51 -0.22 -24.77
C GLY A 143 0.33 -1.51 -24.72
N LEU A 144 1.07 -1.74 -23.63
CA LEU A 144 1.86 -2.95 -23.45
C LEU A 144 0.95 -4.15 -23.09
N PRO A 145 1.26 -5.36 -23.58
CA PRO A 145 0.57 -6.55 -23.13
C PRO A 145 0.78 -6.78 -21.63
N PRO A 146 -0.22 -7.30 -20.90
CA PRO A 146 -0.09 -7.52 -19.48
C PRO A 146 0.83 -8.72 -19.19
N CYS A 147 1.69 -8.58 -18.18
CA CYS A 147 2.56 -9.65 -17.74
C CYS A 147 1.73 -10.86 -17.28
N HIS A 148 2.00 -12.05 -17.82
CA HIS A 148 1.31 -13.28 -17.44
C HIS A 148 1.48 -13.65 -15.96
N HIS A 149 2.51 -13.12 -15.30
CA HIS A 149 2.76 -13.33 -13.87
C HIS A 149 2.04 -12.33 -12.96
N GLY A 150 1.38 -11.31 -13.52
CA GLY A 150 0.68 -10.28 -12.74
C GLY A 150 1.58 -9.67 -11.67
N ALA A 151 1.03 -9.50 -10.47
CA ALA A 151 1.76 -8.97 -9.31
C ALA A 151 2.86 -9.89 -8.77
N LYS A 152 2.88 -11.16 -9.20
CA LYS A 152 3.90 -12.16 -8.81
C LYS A 152 5.10 -12.17 -9.75
N CYS A 153 5.17 -11.22 -10.69
CA CYS A 153 6.30 -11.09 -11.60
C CYS A 153 7.61 -10.87 -10.81
N ARG A 154 8.65 -11.64 -11.13
CA ARG A 154 9.99 -11.49 -10.55
C ARG A 154 10.88 -10.53 -11.34
N ASP A 155 10.46 -10.16 -12.54
CA ASP A 155 11.19 -9.32 -13.48
C ASP A 155 10.72 -7.85 -13.47
N LEU A 156 10.07 -7.42 -12.38
CA LEU A 156 9.59 -6.04 -12.18
C LEU A 156 10.69 -4.96 -12.28
N ARG A 157 11.95 -5.37 -12.25
CA ARG A 157 13.13 -4.48 -12.32
C ARG A 157 13.95 -4.66 -13.59
N ASN A 158 13.63 -5.68 -14.39
CA ASN A 158 14.33 -5.91 -15.64
C ASN A 158 13.85 -4.85 -16.66
N SER A 159 14.74 -3.92 -17.02
CA SER A 159 14.41 -2.79 -17.91
C SER A 159 13.84 -3.24 -19.25
N LYS A 160 14.39 -4.32 -19.82
CA LYS A 160 13.89 -4.93 -21.05
C LYS A 160 12.47 -5.47 -20.85
N HIS A 161 12.22 -6.19 -19.76
CA HIS A 161 10.88 -6.71 -19.44
C HIS A 161 9.85 -5.59 -19.20
N LYS A 162 10.21 -4.56 -18.43
CA LYS A 162 9.33 -3.40 -18.17
C LYS A 162 8.94 -2.65 -19.44
N SER A 163 9.83 -2.61 -20.44
CA SER A 163 9.54 -2.01 -21.75
C SER A 163 8.60 -2.86 -22.62
N GLN A 164 8.37 -4.13 -22.24
CA GLN A 164 7.60 -5.09 -23.04
C GLN A 164 6.27 -5.46 -22.40
N PHE A 165 6.13 -5.37 -21.07
CA PHE A 165 4.94 -5.82 -20.36
C PHE A 165 4.45 -4.82 -19.31
N SER A 166 3.12 -4.68 -19.23
CA SER A 166 2.47 -3.97 -18.13
C SER A 166 2.34 -4.87 -16.89
N HIS A 167 2.27 -4.26 -15.71
CA HIS A 167 2.16 -4.97 -14.43
C HIS A 167 0.98 -4.42 -13.64
N PRO A 168 0.36 -5.16 -12.73
CA PRO A 168 -0.76 -4.63 -11.97
C PRO A 168 -0.37 -3.48 -11.01
N PRO A 169 -1.32 -2.65 -10.54
CA PRO A 169 -1.03 -1.57 -9.61
C PRO A 169 -0.68 -2.08 -8.20
N ILE A 170 -0.14 -1.20 -7.36
CA ILE A 170 0.04 -1.46 -5.92
C ILE A 170 -1.34 -1.56 -5.24
N CYS A 171 -1.45 -2.43 -4.24
CA CYS A 171 -2.70 -2.62 -3.50
C CYS A 171 -3.23 -1.32 -2.88
N PRO A 172 -4.48 -0.90 -3.20
CA PRO A 172 -5.06 0.34 -2.68
C PRO A 172 -5.66 0.20 -1.27
N LEU A 173 -5.77 -1.02 -0.74
CA LEU A 173 -6.56 -1.34 0.46
C LEU A 173 -5.83 -1.08 1.79
N SER A 174 -4.54 -0.75 1.76
CA SER A 174 -3.75 -0.58 2.99
C SER A 174 -2.53 0.28 2.72
N LYS A 175 -2.18 1.18 3.66
CA LYS A 175 -0.98 2.02 3.61
C LYS A 175 0.30 1.20 3.42
N ALA A 176 0.46 0.16 4.24
CA ALA A 176 1.48 -0.86 4.08
C ALA A 176 0.83 -2.12 3.48
N THR A 177 1.05 -2.33 2.18
CA THR A 177 0.51 -3.47 1.42
C THR A 177 0.89 -4.84 2.00
N SER A 178 2.07 -4.97 2.59
CA SER A 178 2.52 -6.11 3.39
C SER A 178 1.62 -6.50 4.56
N SER A 179 0.64 -5.66 4.92
CA SER A 179 -0.36 -5.91 5.96
C SER A 179 -1.80 -5.95 5.45
N CYS A 180 -2.00 -6.07 4.14
CA CYS A 180 -3.34 -6.18 3.55
C CYS A 180 -4.08 -7.41 4.07
N GLU A 181 -5.36 -7.25 4.40
CA GLU A 181 -6.21 -8.33 4.92
C GLU A 181 -6.51 -9.41 3.85
N GLN A 182 -6.36 -9.07 2.57
CA GLN A 182 -6.65 -9.94 1.43
C GLN A 182 -5.42 -10.70 0.89
N LEU A 183 -4.33 -10.79 1.67
CA LEU A 183 -3.12 -11.53 1.26
C LEU A 183 -3.34 -13.03 1.00
N ASN A 184 -4.44 -13.60 1.50
CA ASN A 184 -4.81 -15.00 1.25
C ASN A 184 -5.68 -15.20 0.00
N ASP A 185 -6.17 -14.12 -0.61
CA ASP A 185 -6.95 -14.19 -1.85
C ASP A 185 -5.98 -14.25 -3.05
N GLU A 186 -5.98 -15.38 -3.75
CA GLU A 186 -5.11 -15.60 -4.91
C GLU A 186 -5.38 -14.63 -6.05
N THR A 187 -6.64 -14.22 -6.23
CA THR A 187 -7.05 -13.29 -7.28
C THR A 187 -6.57 -11.90 -6.94
N HIS A 188 -6.81 -11.46 -5.70
CA HIS A 188 -6.33 -10.18 -5.17
C HIS A 188 -4.80 -10.07 -5.26
N THR A 189 -4.06 -11.06 -4.74
CA THR A 189 -2.59 -11.07 -4.77
C THR A 189 -1.98 -11.28 -6.15
N PHE A 190 -2.79 -11.61 -7.16
CA PHE A 190 -2.38 -11.56 -8.56
C PHE A 190 -2.65 -10.19 -9.19
N THR A 191 -3.75 -9.54 -8.80
CA THR A 191 -4.24 -8.27 -9.38
C THR A 191 -3.62 -7.05 -8.72
N PHE A 192 -3.04 -7.18 -7.52
CA PHE A 192 -2.40 -6.09 -6.81
C PHE A 192 -1.03 -6.48 -6.27
N ILE A 193 -0.07 -5.57 -6.46
CA ILE A 193 1.28 -5.71 -5.92
C ILE A 193 1.27 -5.42 -4.43
N HIS A 194 1.86 -6.34 -3.67
CA HIS A 194 2.10 -6.21 -2.25
C HIS A 194 3.60 -6.26 -2.02
N ASN A 195 4.13 -5.19 -1.47
CA ASN A 195 5.53 -5.07 -1.14
C ASN A 195 5.85 -5.83 0.14
N THR A 196 7.14 -6.09 0.34
CA THR A 196 7.61 -6.71 1.58
C THR A 196 7.96 -5.65 2.60
N LYS A 197 7.93 -5.96 3.90
CA LYS A 197 8.33 -4.99 4.92
C LYS A 197 9.82 -4.71 4.83
N CYS A 198 10.21 -3.44 4.85
CA CYS A 198 11.61 -3.06 5.01
C CYS A 198 12.15 -3.65 6.31
N LYS A 199 13.32 -4.29 6.25
CA LYS A 199 14.00 -4.86 7.43
C LYS A 199 14.25 -3.83 8.54
N PHE A 200 14.48 -2.57 8.15
CA PHE A 200 14.77 -1.46 9.06
C PHE A 200 13.54 -0.64 9.43
N ALA A 201 12.37 -0.91 8.82
CA ALA A 201 11.10 -0.23 9.09
C ALA A 201 11.25 1.31 9.17
N GLY A 202 10.81 1.94 10.28
CA GLY A 202 10.89 3.39 10.48
C GLY A 202 12.32 3.95 10.61
N GLU A 203 13.30 3.09 10.92
CA GLU A 203 14.72 3.43 11.06
C GLU A 203 15.49 3.29 9.74
N CYS A 204 14.79 3.04 8.62
CA CYS A 204 15.41 2.96 7.31
C CYS A 204 15.98 4.31 6.89
N ASN A 205 17.29 4.35 6.65
CA ASN A 205 18.01 5.52 6.13
C ASN A 205 18.39 5.35 4.65
N ASP A 206 17.76 4.42 3.94
CA ASP A 206 17.98 4.26 2.50
C ASP A 206 17.47 5.52 1.77
N THR A 207 18.11 5.83 0.65
CA THR A 207 17.75 6.97 -0.21
C THR A 207 17.50 6.55 -1.65
N ASP A 208 17.71 5.26 -1.98
CA ASP A 208 17.46 4.72 -3.30
C ASP A 208 15.95 4.72 -3.59
N PRO A 209 15.47 5.46 -4.62
CA PRO A 209 14.07 5.43 -5.02
C PRO A 209 13.58 4.01 -5.32
N ILE A 210 14.46 3.11 -5.78
CA ILE A 210 14.13 1.72 -6.09
C ILE A 210 13.76 0.96 -4.81
N HIS A 211 14.49 1.18 -3.71
CA HIS A 211 14.18 0.55 -2.41
C HIS A 211 12.78 0.92 -1.91
N PHE A 212 12.40 2.20 -2.00
CA PHE A 212 11.07 2.66 -1.58
C PHE A 212 9.92 2.14 -2.45
N LEU A 213 10.21 1.70 -3.69
CA LEU A 213 9.23 1.03 -4.53
C LEU A 213 9.03 -0.44 -4.17
N GLU A 214 10.00 -1.08 -3.51
CA GLU A 214 10.01 -2.53 -3.25
C GLU A 214 9.59 -2.91 -1.84
N PHE A 215 9.84 -1.99 -0.91
CA PHE A 215 9.64 -2.22 0.50
C PHE A 215 8.64 -1.23 1.08
N ASP A 216 7.69 -1.79 1.82
CA ASP A 216 6.82 -0.99 2.67
C ASP A 216 7.62 -0.39 3.82
N HIS A 217 7.29 0.86 4.09
CA HIS A 217 7.77 1.59 5.23
C HIS A 217 6.59 2.05 6.08
N PRO A 218 6.76 2.19 7.40
CA PRO A 218 5.74 2.79 8.25
C PRO A 218 5.47 4.24 7.87
N GLU A 219 4.38 4.77 8.40
CA GLU A 219 4.04 6.18 8.20
C GLU A 219 5.07 7.11 8.83
N PHE A 220 5.12 8.34 8.34
CA PHE A 220 5.86 9.39 9.05
C PHE A 220 5.17 9.66 10.39
N CYS A 221 5.98 9.96 11.39
CA CYS A 221 5.49 10.34 12.69
C CYS A 221 4.62 11.61 12.60
N GLU A 222 3.43 11.60 13.21
CA GLU A 222 2.49 12.73 13.22
C GLU A 222 3.11 14.02 13.81
N TYR A 223 4.06 13.87 14.73
CA TYR A 223 4.78 15.00 15.34
C TYR A 223 5.92 15.53 14.45
N GLY A 224 6.22 14.91 13.31
CA GLY A 224 7.21 15.37 12.34
C GLY A 224 8.57 15.75 12.96
N GLY A 225 9.05 16.95 12.65
CA GLY A 225 10.30 17.49 13.17
C GLY A 225 10.29 17.84 14.67
N ASP A 226 9.11 17.96 15.28
CA ASP A 226 8.93 18.21 16.72
C ASP A 226 8.94 16.91 17.55
N CYS A 227 8.98 15.74 16.90
CA CYS A 227 8.99 14.46 17.62
C CYS A 227 10.22 14.32 18.53
N THR A 228 10.03 14.19 19.84
CA THR A 228 11.10 13.95 20.81
C THR A 228 11.16 12.49 21.30
N ASN A 229 10.21 11.64 20.89
CA ASN A 229 10.16 10.24 21.30
C ASN A 229 11.30 9.43 20.65
N MET A 230 12.21 8.94 21.47
CA MET A 230 13.37 8.13 21.06
C MET A 230 13.26 6.67 21.49
N SER A 231 12.08 6.22 21.92
CA SER A 231 11.89 4.81 22.27
C SER A 231 12.05 3.94 21.03
N LYS A 232 12.74 2.81 21.16
CA LYS A 232 12.97 1.87 20.06
C LYS A 232 11.67 1.41 19.39
N LYS A 233 10.62 1.18 20.18
CA LYS A 233 9.29 0.82 19.67
C LYS A 233 8.72 1.90 18.75
N HIS A 234 8.88 3.18 19.11
CA HIS A 234 8.42 4.30 18.31
C HIS A 234 9.21 4.49 17.02
N LEU A 235 10.56 4.41 17.09
CA LEU A 235 11.42 4.59 15.92
C LEU A 235 11.25 3.46 14.89
N ILE A 236 10.95 2.24 15.33
CA ILE A 236 10.59 1.14 14.41
C ILE A 236 9.21 1.37 13.79
N ALA A 237 8.25 1.91 14.57
CA ALA A 237 6.86 2.06 14.16
C ALA A 237 6.62 3.28 13.25
N TYR A 238 7.49 4.28 13.23
CA TYR A 238 7.31 5.51 12.45
C TYR A 238 8.60 5.98 11.82
N ARG A 239 8.50 6.49 10.58
CA ARG A 239 9.59 7.19 9.92
C ARG A 239 9.74 8.60 10.47
N HIS A 240 10.99 9.09 10.44
CA HIS A 240 11.33 10.46 10.82
C HIS A 240 12.12 11.13 9.71
N VAL A 241 12.00 12.45 9.64
CA VAL A 241 12.93 13.29 8.87
C VAL A 241 14.28 13.31 9.56
N SER A 242 15.33 13.65 8.81
CA SER A 242 16.70 13.62 9.32
C SER A 242 16.89 14.52 10.54
N ASN A 243 17.78 14.11 11.45
CA ASN A 243 18.11 14.93 12.60
C ASN A 243 18.87 16.20 12.18
N CYS A 244 18.51 17.34 12.75
CA CYS A 244 19.22 18.59 12.51
C CYS A 244 20.67 18.50 13.01
N PRO A 245 21.68 18.82 12.19
CA PRO A 245 23.09 18.82 12.63
C PRO A 245 23.36 19.78 13.80
N LYS A 246 22.58 20.87 13.90
CA LYS A 246 22.68 21.87 14.99
C LYS A 246 21.92 21.46 16.25
N GLY A 247 21.18 20.35 16.22
CA GLY A 247 20.37 19.84 17.32
C GLY A 247 19.46 20.89 17.94
N LEU A 248 19.24 20.82 19.26
CA LEU A 248 18.39 21.74 20.01
C LEU A 248 18.89 23.21 20.05
N LYS A 249 20.15 23.45 19.65
CA LYS A 249 20.72 24.80 19.55
C LYS A 249 20.42 25.47 18.21
N CYS A 250 19.73 24.78 17.29
CA CYS A 250 19.36 25.32 15.98
C CYS A 250 18.52 26.60 16.10
N LEU A 251 18.97 27.68 15.46
CA LEU A 251 18.25 28.97 15.46
C LEU A 251 16.92 28.89 14.71
N ASN A 252 16.87 28.18 13.58
CA ASN A 252 15.65 28.03 12.79
C ASN A 252 14.57 27.31 13.59
N TYR A 253 14.95 26.29 14.35
CA TYR A 253 14.06 25.60 15.28
C TYR A 253 13.53 26.53 16.38
N ARG A 254 14.42 27.32 17.02
CA ARG A 254 14.02 28.29 18.04
C ARG A 254 13.11 29.40 17.51
N LYS A 255 13.29 29.77 16.25
CA LYS A 255 12.45 30.75 15.54
C LYS A 255 11.14 30.15 15.01
N ARG A 256 10.89 28.85 15.22
CA ARG A 256 9.72 28.12 14.69
C ARG A 256 9.57 28.29 13.17
N ASP A 257 10.70 28.22 12.46
CA ASP A 257 10.70 28.22 11.00
C ASP A 257 9.98 26.95 10.49
N HIS A 258 8.84 27.16 9.83
CA HIS A 258 7.94 26.09 9.40
C HIS A 258 8.58 25.16 8.36
N ASP A 259 9.35 25.70 7.41
CA ASP A 259 9.96 24.91 6.36
C ASP A 259 11.12 24.08 6.92
N HIS A 260 11.90 24.68 7.82
CA HIS A 260 12.98 23.97 8.51
C HIS A 260 12.48 22.81 9.37
N ILE A 261 11.38 23.00 10.12
CA ILE A 261 10.81 21.96 11.00
C ILE A 261 10.19 20.81 10.19
N LYS A 262 9.72 21.06 8.95
CA LYS A 262 9.29 20.00 8.04
C LYS A 262 10.44 19.12 7.56
N SER A 263 11.64 19.69 7.37
CA SER A 263 12.79 18.95 6.84
C SER A 263 13.67 18.33 7.92
N PHE A 264 13.64 18.84 9.15
CA PHE A 264 14.57 18.41 10.20
C PHE A 264 13.92 18.17 11.56
N ARG A 265 14.35 17.07 12.17
CA ARG A 265 13.96 16.67 13.53
C ARG A 265 14.93 17.20 14.56
N HIS A 266 14.41 17.68 15.68
CA HIS A 266 15.21 18.26 16.77
C HIS A 266 14.98 17.51 18.08
N CYS A 267 15.65 16.36 18.22
CA CYS A 267 15.66 15.59 19.47
C CYS A 267 16.98 15.78 20.22
N ARG A 268 16.96 15.51 21.53
CA ARG A 268 18.20 15.32 22.30
C ARG A 268 18.95 14.11 21.74
N PRO A 269 20.28 14.15 21.58
CA PRO A 269 21.04 12.97 21.22
C PRO A 269 20.95 11.90 22.31
N VAL A 270 20.93 10.63 21.90
CA VAL A 270 21.07 9.51 22.84
C VAL A 270 22.51 9.52 23.38
N CYS A 271 22.68 9.33 24.69
CA CYS A 271 24.00 9.24 25.29
C CYS A 271 24.75 8.02 24.70
N PRO A 272 26.00 8.19 24.20
CA PRO A 272 26.76 7.09 23.59
C PRO A 272 27.00 5.91 24.54
N TYR A 273 27.02 6.19 25.85
CA TYR A 273 27.26 5.20 26.89
C TYR A 273 25.97 4.68 27.52
N ASP A 274 24.82 5.31 27.22
CA ASP A 274 23.49 5.00 27.76
C ASP A 274 23.54 4.51 29.22
N ASN A 275 23.20 3.25 29.50
CA ASN A 275 23.19 2.64 30.85
C ASN A 275 24.55 2.62 31.57
N SER A 276 25.66 2.81 30.84
CA SER A 276 27.02 2.89 31.36
C SER A 276 27.53 4.35 31.38
N CYS A 277 26.65 5.34 31.29
CA CYS A 277 27.04 6.73 31.27
C CYS A 277 27.78 7.12 32.54
N ILE A 278 29.05 7.51 32.41
CA ILE A 278 29.88 8.00 33.51
C ILE A 278 29.54 9.45 33.90
N ASN A 279 28.92 10.21 32.99
CA ASN A 279 28.57 11.61 33.16
C ASN A 279 27.12 11.81 33.65
N PHE A 280 26.49 10.77 34.20
CA PHE A 280 25.11 10.86 34.68
C PHE A 280 24.89 11.85 35.83
N HIS A 281 25.97 12.25 36.52
CA HIS A 281 25.97 13.28 37.56
C HIS A 281 26.07 14.71 37.02
N ASP A 282 26.53 14.89 35.78
CA ASP A 282 26.59 16.20 35.15
C ASP A 282 25.17 16.60 34.71
N LYS A 283 24.63 17.62 35.39
CA LYS A 283 23.28 18.14 35.13
C LYS A 283 23.12 18.63 33.69
N GLU A 284 24.15 19.26 33.11
CA GLU A 284 24.07 19.77 31.74
C GLU A 284 24.05 18.60 30.75
N HIS A 285 24.95 17.62 30.92
CA HIS A 285 24.95 16.40 30.11
C HIS A 285 23.62 15.65 30.22
N PHE A 286 23.15 15.38 31.44
CA PHE A 286 21.94 14.61 31.69
C PHE A 286 20.68 15.31 31.15
N THR A 287 20.62 16.64 31.24
CA THR A 287 19.50 17.43 30.69
C THR A 287 19.50 17.44 29.16
N ASN A 288 20.68 17.43 28.53
CA ASN A 288 20.81 17.57 27.09
C ASN A 288 20.90 16.25 26.31
N THR A 289 21.02 15.10 26.99
CA THR A 289 21.09 13.77 26.37
C THR A 289 19.95 12.86 26.84
N ILE A 290 19.62 11.84 26.05
CA ILE A 290 18.62 10.83 26.42
C ILE A 290 19.34 9.59 26.96
N HIS A 291 18.82 9.08 28.06
CA HIS A 291 19.24 7.83 28.70
C HIS A 291 18.02 6.90 28.83
N SER A 292 18.26 5.59 28.75
CA SER A 292 17.25 4.54 28.93
C SER A 292 16.92 4.29 30.41
N PHE A 293 17.81 4.68 31.33
CA PHE A 293 17.61 4.55 32.77
C PHE A 293 16.89 5.76 33.37
N GLN A 294 16.25 5.56 34.52
CA GLN A 294 15.53 6.62 35.23
C GLN A 294 16.49 7.71 35.73
N PRO A 295 16.05 8.98 35.79
CA PRO A 295 16.86 10.06 36.33
C PRO A 295 17.47 9.68 37.68
N PRO A 296 18.80 9.76 37.82
CA PRO A 296 19.45 9.44 39.08
C PRO A 296 18.94 10.40 40.15
N CYS A 297 18.87 9.93 41.40
CA CYS A 297 18.50 10.80 42.52
C CYS A 297 19.39 12.05 42.49
N PRO A 298 18.84 13.28 42.68
CA PRO A 298 19.63 14.52 42.65
C PRO A 298 20.81 14.56 43.62
N LEU A 299 20.84 13.62 44.58
CA LEU A 299 21.85 13.49 45.62
C LEU A 299 22.88 12.38 45.34
N THR A 300 22.76 11.65 44.22
CA THR A 300 23.75 10.63 43.79
C THR A 300 25.01 11.32 43.23
N PRO A 301 26.25 10.91 43.56
CA PRO A 301 26.61 9.75 44.37
C PRO A 301 26.92 10.08 45.84
N TYR A 302 27.15 11.35 46.18
CA TYR A 302 27.78 11.71 47.47
C TYR A 302 26.81 12.06 48.61
N ASN A 303 25.54 12.40 48.32
CA ASN A 303 24.57 12.86 49.32
C ASN A 303 23.31 11.96 49.42
N CYS A 304 23.31 10.78 48.83
CA CYS A 304 22.20 9.86 48.97
C CYS A 304 22.23 9.24 50.37
N SER A 305 21.27 9.58 51.23
CA SER A 305 21.18 9.03 52.59
C SER A 305 21.15 7.50 52.60
N LYS A 306 20.51 6.89 51.60
CA LYS A 306 20.56 5.42 51.40
C LYS A 306 21.94 4.89 51.02
N TYR A 307 22.79 5.66 50.34
CA TYR A 307 24.13 5.20 49.96
C TYR A 307 25.09 5.24 51.17
N ILE A 308 24.92 6.21 52.07
CA ILE A 308 25.68 6.30 53.33
C ILE A 308 25.37 5.10 54.25
N GLU A 309 24.18 4.52 54.19
CA GLU A 309 23.83 3.32 54.97
C GLU A 309 24.53 2.02 54.49
N PHE A 310 25.13 2.01 53.29
CA PHE A 310 25.81 0.84 52.71
C PHE A 310 27.34 0.99 52.63
N ILE A 311 27.92 2.06 53.19
CA ILE A 311 29.37 2.22 53.41
C ILE A 311 29.67 1.86 54.86
#